data_AF-A0A2H0L590-F1
#
_entry.id   AF-A0A2H0L590-F1
#
_cell.length_a   1.000
_cell.length_b   1.000
_cell.length_c   1.000
_cell.angle_alpha   90.00
_cell.angle_beta   90.00
_cell.angle_gamma   90.00
#
_symmetry.space_group_name_H-M   'P 1'
#
loop_
_entity.id
_entity.type
_entity.pdbx_description
1 polymer ?
#
loop_
_entity_poly.entity_id
_entity_poly.type
_entity_poly.pdbx_seq_one_letter_code
_entity_poly.pdbx_strand_id
1 'polypeptide(L)'
;MAWLLNFFLELNIPITANYSEESGMHALWNFDTNHIARLKPEADHLKLWIPALTKYESFSFGRQRPIRWMHSFPHNVRRDQPTILLVRDGRDAVYSQFKRTREAKNLNVWLDRPIEPFALSPPYTWALFQSAWRNAVAPEHLLIVHFEELKQRPHETAEKILQFLQTRRAASLVDAAIAACSIERAQESEAAYRARREHTDEIATVHRKGAVQEWRTTYTPAALEKFTGFPQEVLHEFGYETPKT
;
A
#
# COMPACT_ATOMS: atom_id res chain seq x y z
N MET A 1 -1.31 1.01 0.04
CA MET A 1 -0.67 0.45 1.24
C MET A 1 -0.72 1.43 2.41
N ALA A 2 -0.15 2.64 2.26
CA ALA A 2 -0.14 3.70 3.30
C ALA A 2 -1.48 3.92 4.03
N TRP A 3 -2.59 4.04 3.29
CA TRP A 3 -3.92 4.21 3.87
C TRP A 3 -4.27 3.12 4.90
N LEU A 4 -4.05 1.84 4.58
CA LEU A 4 -4.35 0.72 5.48
C LEU A 4 -3.46 0.73 6.73
N LEU A 5 -2.17 0.99 6.56
CA LEU A 5 -1.23 1.04 7.68
C LEU A 5 -1.58 2.18 8.64
N ASN A 6 -1.93 3.35 8.09
CA ASN A 6 -2.40 4.48 8.88
C ASN A 6 -3.71 4.17 9.61
N PHE A 7 -4.67 3.56 8.92
CA PHE A 7 -5.96 3.14 9.48
C PHE A 7 -5.77 2.21 10.68
N PHE A 8 -4.89 1.21 10.57
CA PHE A 8 -4.59 0.31 11.68
C PHE A 8 -3.97 1.03 12.87
N LEU A 9 -3.01 1.93 12.64
CA LEU A 9 -2.38 2.69 13.72
C LEU A 9 -3.35 3.65 14.42
N GLU A 10 -4.24 4.32 13.68
CA GLU A 10 -5.28 5.18 14.27
C GLU A 10 -6.30 4.37 15.09
N LEU A 11 -6.49 3.08 14.76
CA LEU A 11 -7.25 2.13 15.58
C LEU A 11 -6.43 1.45 16.69
N ASN A 12 -5.20 1.94 16.91
CA ASN A 12 -4.26 1.44 17.89
C ASN A 12 -3.96 -0.06 17.71
N ILE A 13 -3.90 -0.51 16.45
CA ILE A 13 -3.49 -1.85 16.03
C ILE A 13 -2.02 -1.77 15.60
N PRO A 14 -1.11 -2.56 16.21
CA PRO A 14 0.30 -2.51 15.87
C PRO A 14 0.52 -3.01 14.43
N ILE A 15 1.48 -2.41 13.74
CA ILE A 15 1.95 -2.89 12.43
C ILE A 15 3.38 -3.41 12.54
N THR A 16 3.78 -4.34 11.68
CA THR A 16 5.18 -4.77 11.54
C THR A 16 5.52 -5.02 10.07
N ALA A 17 6.77 -4.80 9.69
CA ALA A 17 7.26 -5.01 8.34
C ALA A 17 8.10 -6.30 8.25
N ASN A 18 7.99 -7.03 7.14
CA ASN A 18 8.91 -8.11 6.82
C ASN A 18 10.05 -7.56 5.94
N TYR A 19 11.09 -7.02 6.56
CA TYR A 19 12.40 -6.91 5.93
C TYR A 19 13.16 -8.22 6.21
N SER A 20 14.01 -8.70 5.30
CA SER A 20 14.67 -10.02 5.39
C SER A 20 15.36 -10.25 6.75
N GLU A 21 15.50 -11.53 7.15
CA GLU A 21 16.21 -11.97 8.37
C GLU A 21 17.62 -11.34 8.52
N GLU A 22 18.25 -11.00 7.40
CA GLU A 22 19.59 -10.39 7.34
C GLU A 22 19.61 -8.89 7.69
N SER A 23 18.48 -8.18 7.61
CA SER A 23 18.43 -6.72 7.78
C SER A 23 18.27 -6.25 9.23
N GLY A 24 17.99 -7.15 10.18
CA GLY A 24 17.75 -6.79 11.58
C GLY A 24 16.52 -5.89 11.83
N MET A 25 15.75 -5.54 10.80
CA MET A 25 14.62 -4.59 10.84
C MET A 25 13.26 -5.23 11.20
N HIS A 26 13.24 -6.35 11.93
CA HIS A 26 12.00 -7.12 12.19
C HIS A 26 11.02 -6.48 13.17
N ALA A 27 11.48 -5.51 13.97
CA ALA A 27 10.65 -4.81 14.93
C ALA A 27 10.69 -3.32 14.63
N LEU A 28 9.56 -2.75 14.19
CA LEU A 28 9.38 -1.31 13.98
C LEU A 28 9.38 -0.51 15.30
N TRP A 29 9.22 -1.20 16.44
CA TRP A 29 8.92 -0.59 17.73
C TRP A 29 10.01 -0.87 18.75
N ASN A 30 10.34 0.16 19.54
CA ASN A 30 10.97 0.04 20.85
C ASN A 30 9.88 0.12 21.92
N PHE A 31 9.84 -0.86 22.83
CA PHE A 31 8.90 -0.87 23.95
C PHE A 31 9.65 -0.47 25.24
N ASP A 32 9.09 0.46 25.99
CA ASP A 32 9.59 0.77 27.33
C ASP A 32 9.02 -0.18 28.40
N THR A 33 9.41 0.04 29.66
CA THR A 33 8.97 -0.78 30.81
C THR A 33 7.46 -0.72 31.06
N ASN A 34 6.76 0.29 30.52
CA ASN A 34 5.30 0.44 30.61
C ASN A 34 4.60 -0.10 29.35
N HIS A 35 5.32 -0.84 28.49
CA HIS A 35 4.83 -1.35 27.21
C HIS A 35 4.35 -0.24 26.24
N ILE A 36 4.87 0.97 26.38
CA ILE A 36 4.63 2.05 25.42
C ILE A 36 5.58 1.87 24.24
N ALA A 37 4.99 1.84 23.04
CA ALA A 37 5.71 1.62 21.79
C ALA A 37 6.13 2.94 21.16
N ARG A 38 7.41 3.08 20.82
CA ARG A 38 7.97 4.20 20.05
C ARG A 38 8.57 3.68 18.76
N LEU A 39 8.37 4.41 17.66
CA LEU A 39 8.95 4.05 16.37
C LEU A 39 10.48 4.07 16.47
N LYS A 40 11.14 3.01 15.98
CA LYS A 40 12.60 2.98 15.93
C LYS A 40 13.17 4.01 14.96
N PRO A 41 14.36 4.59 15.21
CA PRO A 41 14.99 5.55 14.31
C PRO A 41 15.17 5.05 12.87
N GLU A 42 15.46 3.75 12.68
CA GLU A 42 15.66 3.15 11.35
C GLU A 42 14.36 3.13 10.51
N ALA A 43 13.20 3.16 11.18
CA ALA A 43 11.89 3.18 10.56
C ALA A 43 11.32 4.61 10.41
N ASP A 44 12.07 5.67 10.76
CA ASP A 44 11.61 7.06 10.72
C ASP A 44 11.12 7.49 9.32
N HIS A 45 11.71 6.92 8.26
CA HIS A 45 11.30 7.14 6.87
C HIS A 45 9.83 6.76 6.60
N LEU A 46 9.21 5.91 7.41
CA LEU A 46 7.80 5.57 7.28
C LEU A 46 6.85 6.74 7.59
N LYS A 47 7.31 7.76 8.32
CA LYS A 47 6.55 9.01 8.57
C LYS A 47 6.21 9.78 7.29
N LEU A 48 7.00 9.57 6.23
CA LEU A 48 6.71 10.08 4.90
C LEU A 48 5.40 9.50 4.33
N TRP A 49 5.07 8.27 4.70
CA TRP A 49 3.96 7.50 4.14
C TRP A 49 2.77 7.41 5.10
N ILE A 50 3.00 7.49 6.42
CA ILE A 50 2.00 7.12 7.44
C ILE A 50 1.81 8.29 8.42
N PRO A 51 0.73 9.10 8.27
CA PRO A 51 0.45 10.26 9.13
C PRO A 51 0.47 10.02 10.63
N ALA A 52 -0.07 8.89 11.10
CA ALA A 52 -0.12 8.54 12.50
C ALA A 52 1.28 8.53 13.14
N LEU A 53 2.33 8.16 12.40
CA LEU A 53 3.70 8.14 12.90
C LEU A 53 4.31 9.54 13.08
N THR A 54 3.77 10.55 12.39
CA THR A 54 4.15 11.96 12.58
C THR A 54 3.31 12.60 13.69
N LYS A 55 2.04 12.21 13.79
CA LYS A 55 1.07 12.76 14.74
C LYS A 55 1.32 12.29 16.17
N TYR A 56 1.68 11.03 16.37
CA TYR A 56 1.87 10.44 17.69
C TYR A 56 3.34 10.10 17.91
N GLU A 57 3.86 10.49 19.07
CA GLU A 57 5.24 10.14 19.48
C GLU A 57 5.33 8.69 19.99
N SER A 58 4.22 8.16 20.48
CA SER A 58 4.14 6.80 21.02
C SER A 58 2.74 6.22 20.96
N PHE A 59 2.64 4.90 21.11
CA PHE A 59 1.39 4.13 21.06
C PHE A 59 1.29 3.18 22.26
N SER A 60 0.06 2.87 22.67
CA SER A 60 -0.23 1.88 23.71
C SER A 60 -1.09 0.75 23.14
N PHE A 61 -0.49 -0.15 22.37
CA PHE A 61 -1.21 -1.14 21.56
C PHE A 61 -2.00 -2.20 22.34
N GLY A 62 -1.80 -2.31 23.67
CA GLY A 62 -2.41 -3.36 24.49
C GLY A 62 -2.04 -4.77 24.01
N ARG A 63 -2.98 -5.72 24.09
CA ARG A 63 -2.78 -7.14 23.73
C ARG A 63 -3.15 -7.48 22.28
N GLN A 64 -3.06 -6.51 21.38
CA GLN A 64 -3.47 -6.70 19.99
C GLN A 64 -2.40 -7.44 19.18
N ARG A 65 -2.85 -8.28 18.23
CA ARG A 65 -1.94 -8.95 17.30
C ARG A 65 -1.50 -7.96 16.22
N PRO A 66 -0.20 -7.90 15.88
CA PRO A 66 0.28 -6.98 14.86
C PRO A 66 -0.16 -7.39 13.46
N ILE A 67 -0.47 -6.40 12.63
CA ILE A 67 -0.65 -6.57 11.20
C ILE A 67 0.74 -6.55 10.55
N ARG A 68 1.13 -7.70 10.01
CA ARG A 68 2.34 -7.81 9.19
C ARG A 68 2.04 -7.31 7.78
N TRP A 69 2.84 -6.38 7.29
CA TRP A 69 2.76 -5.88 5.92
C TRP A 69 4.06 -6.16 5.16
N MET A 70 3.94 -6.31 3.85
CA MET A 70 5.07 -6.48 2.94
C MET A 70 4.69 -6.04 1.54
N HIS A 71 5.70 -5.68 0.74
CA HIS A 71 5.60 -5.38 -0.68
C HIS A 71 6.63 -6.21 -1.45
N SER A 72 6.67 -7.51 -1.13
CA SER A 72 7.58 -8.51 -1.70
C SER A 72 6.77 -9.68 -2.27
N PHE A 73 7.43 -10.50 -3.09
CA PHE A 73 6.82 -11.69 -3.68
C PHE A 73 6.46 -12.73 -2.59
N PRO A 74 5.37 -13.52 -2.72
CA PRO A 74 4.86 -14.38 -1.63
C PRO A 74 5.65 -15.70 -1.44
N HIS A 75 6.98 -15.62 -1.31
CA HIS A 75 7.88 -16.78 -1.21
C HIS A 75 7.72 -17.59 0.10
N ASN A 76 7.39 -16.92 1.22
CA ASN A 76 7.29 -17.53 2.56
C ASN A 76 5.91 -17.29 3.20
N VAL A 77 4.86 -17.24 2.39
CA VAL A 77 3.49 -17.00 2.86
C VAL A 77 2.83 -18.33 3.19
N ARG A 78 2.24 -18.42 4.38
CA ARG A 78 1.41 -19.55 4.77
C ARG A 78 0.05 -19.46 4.09
N ARG A 79 -0.37 -20.55 3.43
CA ARG A 79 -1.66 -20.61 2.73
C ARG A 79 -2.88 -20.39 3.63
N ASP A 80 -2.77 -20.76 4.90
CA ASP A 80 -3.83 -20.70 5.93
C ASP A 80 -3.81 -19.40 6.76
N GLN A 81 -2.90 -18.47 6.46
CA GLN A 81 -2.79 -17.23 7.20
C GLN A 81 -3.77 -16.18 6.65
N PRO A 82 -4.65 -15.59 7.49
CA PRO A 82 -5.51 -14.49 7.06
C PRO A 82 -4.69 -13.36 6.43
N THR A 83 -4.96 -13.06 5.17
CA THR A 83 -4.19 -12.13 4.35
C THR A 83 -5.12 -11.16 3.66
N ILE A 84 -4.77 -9.87 3.72
CA ILE A 84 -5.45 -8.81 2.95
C ILE A 84 -4.57 -8.48 1.75
N LEU A 85 -5.05 -8.78 0.55
CA LEU A 85 -4.42 -8.35 -0.70
C LEU A 85 -5.04 -7.01 -1.13
N LEU A 86 -4.27 -5.94 -0.98
CA LEU A 86 -4.63 -4.63 -1.51
C LEU A 86 -4.25 -4.54 -2.99
N VAL A 87 -5.25 -4.53 -3.85
CA VAL A 87 -5.12 -4.35 -5.29
C VAL A 87 -5.47 -2.91 -5.69
N ARG A 88 -4.91 -2.46 -6.81
CA ARG A 88 -5.23 -1.21 -7.49
C ARG A 88 -5.25 -1.50 -8.98
N ASP A 89 -6.05 -0.76 -9.74
CA ASP A 89 -6.04 -0.85 -11.20
C ASP A 89 -4.58 -0.79 -11.69
N GLY A 90 -4.15 -1.80 -12.44
CA GLY A 90 -2.77 -1.94 -12.90
C GLY A 90 -2.28 -0.72 -13.65
N ARG A 91 -3.15 -0.06 -14.41
CA ARG A 91 -2.80 1.15 -15.18
C ARG A 91 -2.50 2.32 -14.25
N ASP A 92 -3.31 2.53 -13.23
CA ASP A 92 -3.06 3.56 -12.21
C ASP A 92 -1.86 3.22 -11.32
N ALA A 93 -1.69 1.95 -10.95
CA ALA A 93 -0.60 1.49 -10.10
C ALA A 93 0.76 1.71 -10.80
N VAL A 94 0.85 1.28 -12.06
CA VAL A 94 2.03 1.42 -12.93
C VAL A 94 2.34 2.89 -13.20
N TYR A 95 1.34 3.71 -13.55
CA TYR A 95 1.54 5.15 -13.72
C TYR A 95 2.00 5.83 -12.44
N SER A 96 1.42 5.44 -11.30
CA SER A 96 1.81 5.96 -9.99
C SER A 96 3.24 5.56 -9.63
N GLN A 97 3.75 4.41 -10.10
CA GLN A 97 5.14 4.02 -9.95
C GLN A 97 6.05 4.87 -10.85
N PHE A 98 5.72 5.02 -12.14
CA PHE A 98 6.45 5.88 -13.08
C PHE A 98 6.68 7.29 -12.51
N LYS A 99 5.62 7.92 -11.99
CA LYS A 99 5.71 9.28 -11.42
C LYS A 99 6.60 9.37 -10.18
N ARG A 100 6.78 8.27 -9.43
CA ARG A 100 7.62 8.22 -8.22
C ARG A 100 9.07 7.96 -8.53
N THR A 101 9.37 7.07 -9.48
CA THR A 101 10.75 6.69 -9.80
C THR A 101 11.53 7.81 -10.48
N ARG A 102 10.86 8.68 -11.27
CA ARG A 102 11.50 9.76 -12.06
C ARG A 102 12.62 9.28 -13.00
N GLU A 103 12.71 7.97 -13.23
CA GLU A 103 13.80 7.32 -13.97
C GLU A 103 13.72 7.52 -15.48
N ALA A 104 12.58 7.94 -16.00
CA ALA A 104 12.36 8.16 -17.42
C ALA A 104 11.54 9.42 -17.65
N LYS A 105 11.87 10.15 -18.73
CA LYS A 105 11.12 11.35 -19.14
C LYS A 105 9.79 11.00 -19.82
N ASN A 106 9.68 9.81 -20.39
CA ASN A 106 8.57 9.39 -21.23
C ASN A 106 7.93 8.10 -20.68
N LEU A 107 6.60 8.10 -20.54
CA LEU A 107 5.83 6.96 -20.02
C LEU A 107 5.96 5.72 -20.92
N ASN A 108 5.87 5.85 -22.24
CA ASN A 108 5.95 4.70 -23.16
C ASN A 108 7.31 4.01 -23.08
N VAL A 109 8.40 4.78 -23.04
CA VAL A 109 9.75 4.21 -22.88
C VAL A 109 9.87 3.46 -21.56
N TRP A 110 9.28 4.00 -20.49
CA TRP A 110 9.29 3.36 -19.18
C TRP A 110 8.42 2.09 -19.13
N LEU A 111 7.30 2.08 -19.84
CA LEU A 111 6.42 0.90 -19.95
C LEU A 111 7.07 -0.29 -20.62
N ASP A 112 8.11 -0.08 -21.43
CA ASP A 112 8.87 -1.15 -22.09
C ASP A 112 10.12 -1.58 -21.32
N ARG A 113 10.45 -0.88 -20.22
CA ARG A 113 11.67 -1.17 -19.47
C ARG A 113 11.52 -2.45 -18.63
N PRO A 114 12.48 -3.38 -18.66
CA PRO A 114 12.50 -4.51 -17.73
C PRO A 114 12.71 -4.02 -16.30
N ILE A 115 11.88 -4.51 -15.37
CA ILE A 115 11.96 -4.25 -13.94
C ILE A 115 12.49 -5.49 -13.23
N GLU A 116 13.58 -5.32 -12.48
CA GLU A 116 14.11 -6.33 -11.58
C GLU A 116 13.13 -6.63 -10.42
N PRO A 117 13.10 -7.87 -9.90
CA PRO A 117 13.97 -9.00 -10.22
C PRO A 117 13.49 -9.88 -11.38
N PHE A 118 12.39 -9.52 -12.05
CA PHE A 118 11.73 -10.42 -13.01
C PHE A 118 12.14 -10.17 -14.47
N ALA A 119 12.82 -9.05 -14.75
CA ALA A 119 13.13 -8.57 -16.09
C ALA A 119 11.88 -8.45 -17.00
N LEU A 120 10.71 -8.22 -16.39
CA LEU A 120 9.43 -8.01 -17.08
C LEU A 120 9.12 -6.53 -17.19
N SER A 121 8.30 -6.14 -18.18
CA SER A 121 7.78 -4.78 -18.26
C SER A 121 6.91 -4.44 -17.03
N PRO A 122 6.74 -3.16 -16.67
CA PRO A 122 5.92 -2.79 -15.51
C PRO A 122 4.49 -3.36 -15.52
N PRO A 123 3.73 -3.38 -16.64
CA PRO A 123 2.41 -4.02 -16.68
C PRO A 123 2.47 -5.52 -16.33
N TYR A 124 3.45 -6.24 -16.88
CA TYR A 124 3.63 -7.68 -16.62
C TYR A 124 4.13 -7.95 -15.20
N THR A 125 5.02 -7.10 -14.67
CA THR A 125 5.48 -7.17 -13.28
C THR A 125 4.33 -6.98 -12.30
N TRP A 126 3.45 -6.00 -12.56
CA TRP A 126 2.23 -5.82 -11.77
C TRP A 126 1.34 -7.06 -11.84
N ALA A 127 1.06 -7.55 -13.05
CA ALA A 127 0.18 -8.70 -13.26
C ALA A 127 0.69 -9.95 -12.55
N LEU A 128 2.00 -10.24 -12.69
CA LEU A 128 2.68 -11.36 -12.02
C LEU A 128 2.58 -11.23 -10.51
N PHE A 129 2.85 -10.04 -9.97
CA PHE A 129 2.80 -9.81 -8.52
C PHE A 129 1.40 -10.05 -7.94
N GLN A 130 0.36 -9.50 -8.58
CA GLN A 130 -1.02 -9.66 -8.09
C GLN A 130 -1.51 -11.10 -8.23
N SER A 131 -1.23 -11.74 -9.37
CA SER A 131 -1.58 -13.14 -9.60
C SER A 131 -0.88 -14.07 -8.62
N ALA A 132 0.42 -13.87 -8.36
CA ALA A 132 1.17 -14.67 -7.39
C ALA A 132 0.56 -14.59 -5.99
N TRP A 133 0.25 -13.38 -5.50
CA TRP A 133 -0.37 -13.22 -4.18
C TRP A 133 -1.76 -13.84 -4.10
N ARG A 134 -2.59 -13.66 -5.14
CA ARG A 134 -3.93 -14.26 -5.20
C ARG A 134 -3.89 -15.78 -5.10
N ASN A 135 -2.88 -16.41 -5.70
CA ASN A 135 -2.74 -17.87 -5.74
C ASN A 135 -1.95 -18.45 -4.55
N ALA A 136 -1.13 -17.64 -3.87
CA ALA A 136 -0.32 -18.08 -2.72
C ALA A 136 -1.13 -18.30 -1.43
N VAL A 137 -2.33 -17.74 -1.33
CA VAL A 137 -3.20 -17.83 -0.14
C VAL A 137 -4.46 -18.61 -0.50
N ALA A 138 -4.96 -19.46 0.41
CA ALA A 138 -6.22 -20.14 0.19
C ALA A 138 -7.38 -19.13 0.13
N PRO A 139 -8.37 -19.27 -0.77
CA PRO A 139 -9.43 -18.28 -0.96
C PRO A 139 -10.20 -17.89 0.32
N GLU A 140 -10.45 -18.85 1.21
CA GLU A 140 -11.12 -18.65 2.50
C GLU A 140 -10.29 -17.83 3.51
N HIS A 141 -8.99 -17.68 3.27
CA HIS A 141 -8.05 -16.90 4.08
C HIS A 141 -7.58 -15.63 3.36
N LEU A 142 -8.16 -15.29 2.21
CA LEU A 142 -7.76 -14.14 1.40
C LEU A 142 -8.90 -13.12 1.31
N LEU A 143 -8.64 -11.90 1.81
CA LEU A 143 -9.49 -10.75 1.57
C LEU A 143 -8.88 -9.88 0.47
N ILE A 144 -9.55 -9.77 -0.67
CA ILE A 144 -9.21 -8.80 -1.70
C ILE A 144 -9.88 -7.46 -1.37
N VAL A 145 -9.07 -6.40 -1.32
CA VAL A 145 -9.50 -5.02 -1.10
C VAL A 145 -9.01 -4.18 -2.26
N HIS A 146 -9.91 -3.44 -2.91
CA HIS A 146 -9.53 -2.52 -3.98
C HIS A 146 -9.18 -1.15 -3.40
N PHE A 147 -8.09 -0.56 -3.89
CA PHE A 147 -7.70 0.80 -3.57
C PHE A 147 -8.82 1.79 -3.89
N GLU A 148 -9.55 1.54 -4.96
CA GLU A 148 -10.68 2.36 -5.40
C GLU A 148 -11.82 2.36 -4.36
N GLU A 149 -12.10 1.21 -3.73
CA GLU A 149 -13.11 1.09 -2.66
C GLU A 149 -12.70 1.86 -1.41
N LEU A 150 -11.41 1.85 -1.04
CA LEU A 150 -10.89 2.66 0.07
C LEU A 150 -11.09 4.16 -0.14
N LYS A 151 -11.22 4.62 -1.39
CA LYS A 151 -11.47 6.02 -1.73
C LYS A 151 -12.95 6.35 -1.85
N GLN A 152 -13.74 5.45 -2.44
CA GLN A 152 -15.14 5.70 -2.76
C GLN A 152 -16.10 5.30 -1.64
N ARG A 153 -15.81 4.20 -0.95
CA ARG A 153 -16.65 3.60 0.10
C ARG A 153 -15.80 3.19 1.31
N PRO A 154 -15.10 4.15 1.95
CA PRO A 154 -14.13 3.84 3.00
C PRO A 154 -14.75 3.15 4.22
N HIS A 155 -15.97 3.50 4.62
CA HIS A 155 -16.64 2.89 5.77
C HIS A 155 -17.00 1.41 5.52
N GLU A 156 -17.65 1.11 4.39
CA GLU A 156 -17.97 -0.28 4.00
C GLU A 156 -16.69 -1.13 3.89
N THR A 157 -15.64 -0.57 3.30
CA THR A 157 -14.37 -1.27 3.14
C THR A 157 -13.68 -1.51 4.48
N ALA A 158 -13.69 -0.52 5.37
CA ALA A 158 -13.15 -0.63 6.73
C ALA A 158 -13.89 -1.70 7.55
N GLU A 159 -15.22 -1.74 7.47
CA GLU A 159 -16.04 -2.75 8.15
C GLU A 159 -15.70 -4.16 7.65
N LYS A 160 -15.65 -4.35 6.31
CA LYS A 160 -15.24 -5.62 5.69
C LYS A 160 -13.86 -6.08 6.18
N ILE A 161 -12.89 -5.16 6.27
CA ILE A 161 -11.54 -5.46 6.78
C ILE A 161 -11.58 -5.87 8.25
N LEU A 162 -12.27 -5.11 9.10
CA LEU A 162 -12.35 -5.38 10.54
C LEU A 162 -13.08 -6.69 10.82
N GLN A 163 -14.14 -6.99 10.07
CA GLN A 163 -14.84 -8.27 10.15
C GLN A 163 -13.93 -9.44 9.77
N PHE A 164 -13.20 -9.33 8.66
CA PHE A 164 -12.24 -10.34 8.22
C PHE A 164 -11.14 -10.59 9.27
N LEU A 165 -10.64 -9.53 9.90
CA LEU A 165 -9.66 -9.60 10.98
C LEU A 165 -10.28 -9.96 12.35
N GLN A 166 -11.59 -10.22 12.40
CA GLN A 166 -12.34 -10.52 13.62
C GLN A 166 -12.10 -9.49 14.74
N THR A 167 -11.93 -8.23 14.36
CA THR A 167 -11.56 -7.13 15.24
C THR A 167 -12.71 -6.16 15.37
N ARG A 168 -13.17 -5.89 16.59
CA ARG A 168 -14.26 -4.94 16.87
C ARG A 168 -13.71 -3.61 17.35
N ARG A 169 -14.27 -2.50 16.83
CA ARG A 169 -13.98 -1.14 17.26
C ARG A 169 -15.29 -0.35 17.37
N ALA A 170 -15.33 0.65 18.25
CA ALA A 170 -16.45 1.57 18.32
C ALA A 170 -16.56 2.33 16.98
N ALA A 171 -17.78 2.54 16.48
CA ALA A 171 -18.01 3.21 15.20
C ALA A 171 -17.31 4.59 15.14
N SER A 172 -17.39 5.37 16.22
CA SER A 172 -16.71 6.67 16.33
C SER A 172 -15.19 6.60 16.17
N LEU A 173 -14.55 5.51 16.62
CA LEU A 173 -13.11 5.31 16.41
C LEU A 173 -12.78 4.95 14.96
N VAL A 174 -13.66 4.18 14.31
CA VAL A 174 -13.52 3.83 12.89
C VAL A 174 -13.67 5.09 12.03
N ASP A 175 -14.67 5.92 12.31
CA ASP A 175 -14.91 7.18 11.62
C ASP A 175 -13.71 8.13 11.75
N ALA A 176 -13.18 8.28 12.96
CA ALA A 176 -11.98 9.08 13.22
C ALA A 176 -10.74 8.53 12.47
N ALA A 177 -10.55 7.20 12.46
CA ALA A 177 -9.45 6.57 11.75
C ALA A 177 -9.55 6.77 10.23
N ILE A 178 -10.76 6.66 9.65
CA ILE A 178 -11.01 6.92 8.24
C ILE A 178 -10.68 8.38 7.89
N ALA A 179 -11.17 9.34 8.68
CA ALA A 179 -10.90 10.76 8.48
C ALA A 179 -9.40 11.08 8.52
N ALA A 180 -8.65 10.41 9.39
CA ALA A 180 -7.20 10.53 9.50
C ALA A 180 -6.42 9.96 8.29
N CYS A 181 -7.06 9.14 7.45
CA CYS A 181 -6.47 8.58 6.23
C CYS A 181 -6.75 9.41 4.96
N SER A 182 -7.24 10.65 5.11
CA SER A 182 -7.46 11.59 4.02
C SER A 182 -6.15 11.95 3.29
N ILE A 183 -6.27 12.35 2.01
CA ILE A 183 -5.08 12.66 1.20
C ILE A 183 -4.40 13.94 1.70
N GLU A 184 -5.19 14.88 2.22
CA GLU A 184 -4.76 16.13 2.82
C GLU A 184 -3.86 15.85 4.02
N ARG A 185 -4.29 14.95 4.94
CA ARG A 185 -3.47 14.53 6.10
C ARG A 185 -2.19 13.82 5.68
N ALA A 186 -2.26 13.03 4.62
CA ALA A 186 -1.09 12.36 4.06
C ALA A 186 -0.06 13.37 3.49
N GLN A 187 -0.54 14.39 2.79
CA GLN A 187 0.28 15.47 2.25
C GLN A 187 0.85 16.39 3.34
N GLU A 188 0.07 16.73 4.37
CA GLU A 188 0.52 17.49 5.53
C GLU A 188 1.65 16.75 6.27
N SER A 189 1.49 15.44 6.51
CA SER A 189 2.54 14.61 7.14
C SER A 189 3.80 14.55 6.29
N GLU A 190 3.66 14.37 4.97
CA GLU A 190 4.78 14.38 4.04
C GLU A 190 5.52 15.74 4.05
N ALA A 191 4.79 16.85 4.03
CA ALA A 191 5.36 18.20 4.08
C ALA A 191 6.09 18.45 5.41
N ALA A 192 5.48 18.08 6.54
CA ALA A 192 6.09 18.20 7.86
C ALA A 192 7.36 17.34 7.98
N TYR A 193 7.37 16.14 7.43
CA TYR A 193 8.55 15.28 7.40
C TYR A 193 9.68 15.90 6.56
N ARG A 194 9.37 16.40 5.37
CA ARG A 194 10.34 17.08 4.50
C ARG A 194 10.94 18.31 5.17
N ALA A 195 10.12 19.17 5.76
CA ALA A 195 10.59 20.40 6.41
C ALA A 195 11.62 20.16 7.53
N ARG A 196 11.68 18.95 8.10
CA ARG A 196 12.65 18.56 9.14
C ARG A 196 13.97 17.98 8.58
N ARG A 197 14.09 17.82 7.26
CA ARG A 197 15.27 17.24 6.60
C ARG A 197 16.00 18.33 5.82
N GLU A 198 17.33 18.36 5.95
CA GLU A 198 18.17 19.37 5.31
C GLU A 198 18.19 19.27 3.76
N HIS A 199 17.81 18.11 3.18
CA HIS A 199 17.88 17.83 1.74
C HIS A 199 16.50 17.39 1.20
N THR A 200 15.56 18.34 1.09
CA THR A 200 14.16 18.06 0.73
C THR A 200 13.93 17.64 -0.71
N ASP A 201 14.83 18.03 -1.62
CA ASP A 201 14.64 17.92 -3.07
C ASP A 201 14.90 16.51 -3.60
N GLU A 202 15.62 15.69 -2.83
CA GLU A 202 15.93 14.30 -3.15
C GLU A 202 14.81 13.33 -2.75
N ILE A 203 13.89 13.77 -1.88
CA ILE A 203 12.78 12.93 -1.41
C ILE A 203 11.68 12.94 -2.49
N ALA A 204 11.39 11.80 -3.12
CA ALA A 204 10.33 11.71 -4.13
C ALA A 204 8.95 12.03 -3.53
N THR A 205 8.12 12.81 -4.23
CA THR A 205 6.74 13.11 -3.78
C THR A 205 5.93 11.82 -3.70
N VAL A 206 5.43 11.51 -2.51
CA VAL A 206 4.78 10.25 -2.18
C VAL A 206 3.27 10.34 -2.39
N HIS A 207 2.64 11.37 -1.82
CA HIS A 207 1.19 11.57 -1.82
C HIS A 207 0.79 12.58 -2.90
N ARG A 208 0.77 12.13 -4.17
CA ARG A 208 0.57 13.03 -5.31
C ARG A 208 -0.86 13.55 -5.49
N LYS A 209 -1.80 12.64 -5.78
CA LYS A 209 -3.22 13.01 -6.05
C LYS A 209 -4.23 12.10 -5.36
N GLY A 210 -3.86 10.85 -5.06
CA GLY A 210 -4.81 9.85 -4.54
C GLY A 210 -6.00 9.60 -5.47
N ALA A 211 -5.92 9.98 -6.74
CA ALA A 211 -6.99 9.86 -7.73
C ALA A 211 -7.13 8.41 -8.21
N VAL A 212 -8.37 8.08 -8.57
CA VAL A 212 -8.79 6.82 -9.17
C VAL A 212 -9.07 7.07 -10.65
N GLN A 213 -8.69 6.13 -11.52
CA GLN A 213 -8.83 6.18 -12.98
C GLN A 213 -8.09 7.34 -13.65
N GLU A 214 -6.95 7.76 -13.11
CA GLU A 214 -6.11 8.78 -13.75
C GLU A 214 -5.50 8.27 -15.06
N TRP A 215 -5.35 6.96 -15.19
CA TRP A 215 -4.89 6.33 -16.42
C TRP A 215 -5.72 6.73 -17.65
N ARG A 216 -7.03 6.97 -17.50
CA ARG A 216 -7.94 7.31 -18.62
C ARG A 216 -7.53 8.56 -19.38
N THR A 217 -6.92 9.53 -18.71
CA THR A 217 -6.53 10.82 -19.30
C THR A 217 -5.02 10.94 -19.51
N THR A 218 -4.24 9.93 -19.12
CA THR A 218 -2.77 9.98 -19.13
C THR A 218 -2.12 9.02 -20.12
N TYR A 219 -2.79 7.91 -20.44
CA TYR A 219 -2.28 6.93 -21.40
C TYR A 219 -2.71 7.27 -22.83
N THR A 220 -1.78 7.12 -23.78
CA THR A 220 -2.14 7.08 -25.20
C THR A 220 -2.66 5.68 -25.55
N PRO A 221 -3.38 5.49 -26.68
CA PRO A 221 -3.80 4.16 -27.12
C PRO A 221 -2.64 3.17 -27.21
N ALA A 222 -1.49 3.58 -27.79
CA ALA A 222 -0.30 2.74 -27.86
C ALA A 222 0.29 2.36 -26.49
N ALA A 223 0.10 3.20 -25.46
CA ALA A 223 0.49 2.89 -24.10
C ALA A 223 -0.45 1.85 -23.46
N LEU A 224 -1.75 1.92 -23.79
CA LEU A 224 -2.75 0.96 -23.31
C LEU A 224 -2.57 -0.43 -23.93
N GLU A 225 -2.07 -0.51 -25.17
CA GLU A 225 -1.73 -1.80 -25.80
C GLU A 225 -0.71 -2.61 -24.99
N LYS A 226 0.13 -1.95 -24.16
CA LYS A 226 1.07 -2.63 -23.26
C LYS A 226 0.41 -3.40 -22.11
N PHE A 227 -0.90 -3.22 -21.92
CA PHE A 227 -1.71 -3.95 -20.96
C PHE A 227 -2.51 -5.10 -21.58
N THR A 228 -2.30 -5.43 -22.85
CA THR A 228 -2.93 -6.60 -23.50
C THR A 228 -2.27 -7.91 -23.09
N GLY A 229 -2.95 -9.04 -23.28
CA GLY A 229 -2.46 -10.37 -22.88
C GLY A 229 -2.56 -10.59 -21.37
N PHE A 230 -1.50 -11.11 -20.74
CA PHE A 230 -1.53 -11.48 -19.32
C PHE A 230 -1.94 -10.32 -18.37
N PRO A 231 -1.45 -9.08 -18.52
CA PRO A 231 -1.95 -7.96 -17.71
C PRO A 231 -3.46 -7.69 -17.87
N GLN A 232 -4.02 -7.90 -19.06
CA GLN A 232 -5.45 -7.73 -19.31
C GLN A 232 -6.26 -8.80 -18.58
N GLU A 233 -5.81 -10.05 -18.64
CA GLU A 233 -6.43 -11.17 -17.93
C GLU A 233 -6.48 -10.88 -16.42
N VAL A 234 -5.37 -10.44 -15.84
CA VAL A 234 -5.29 -10.10 -14.42
C VAL A 234 -6.17 -8.89 -14.08
N LEU A 235 -6.23 -7.85 -14.93
CA LEU A 235 -7.17 -6.74 -14.74
C LEU A 235 -8.62 -7.24 -14.69
N HIS A 236 -9.02 -8.08 -15.65
CA HIS A 236 -10.35 -8.65 -15.72
C HIS A 236 -10.68 -9.53 -14.50
N GLU A 237 -9.72 -10.35 -14.05
CA GLU A 237 -9.86 -11.20 -12.87
C GLU A 237 -10.15 -10.40 -11.58
N PHE A 238 -9.58 -9.20 -11.46
CA PHE A 238 -9.87 -8.27 -10.37
C PHE A 238 -11.07 -7.35 -10.65
N GLY A 239 -11.85 -7.62 -11.69
CA GLY A 239 -13.07 -6.87 -12.01
C GLY A 239 -12.84 -5.47 -12.57
N TYR A 240 -11.63 -5.17 -13.05
CA TYR A 240 -11.35 -3.92 -13.75
C TYR A 240 -11.83 -3.98 -15.19
N GLU A 241 -12.22 -2.82 -15.73
CA GLU A 241 -12.59 -2.75 -17.14
C GLU A 241 -11.40 -3.08 -18.04
N THR A 242 -11.65 -3.92 -19.03
CA THR A 242 -10.69 -4.24 -20.08
C THR A 242 -11.29 -3.83 -21.43
N PRO A 243 -10.46 -3.33 -22.37
CA PRO A 243 -10.92 -3.13 -23.74
C PRO A 243 -11.47 -4.45 -24.27
N LYS A 244 -12.65 -4.43 -24.89
CA LYS A 244 -13.18 -5.61 -25.59
C LYS A 244 -12.22 -5.93 -26.73
N THR A 245 -11.65 -7.13 -26.72
CA THR A 245 -10.96 -7.72 -27.88
C THR A 245 -11.91 -7.94 -29.04
#